data_AF-A0A9X3PGG2-F1
#
_entry.id   AF-A0A9X3PGG2-F1
#
_cell.length_a   1.000
_cell.length_b   1.000
_cell.length_c   1.000
_cell.angle_alpha   90.00
_cell.angle_beta   90.00
_cell.angle_gamma   90.00
#
_symmetry.space_group_name_H-M   'P 1'
#
loop_
_entity.id
_entity.type
_entity.pdbx_description
1 polymer ?
#
loop_
_entity_poly.entity_id
_entity_poly.type
_entity_poly.pdbx_seq_one_letter_code
_entity_poly.pdbx_strand_id
1 'polypeptide(L)'
;MPPTRDDLPRDRLFGRGAYRTREDAYLQPLPLRLGDNAMRVLNERASAVARPSPSRSDPLTGLPSRKPMRVVRDAELQPGPGEGILSIVADSSGTAPVIGVDGVPVTVGNGQLDLVVRAGPHTVEVQNTATVDPVVVHVAEGAAHQVQYFEDGVSGHRVLGELAETAEFIPTNAGCWSWLVLVSVICCLPMSTVLTVMPTETWHLVSGIVLGAIAVALIAAGWPLYRRTKAKYHRDIAEQRRALPREPVPYGEDAILSGANPTALPPLPAGMAAIDLHLACGRHLWAGRRKAGHGSFLARAWTRPPRVRINGIERQASWGHWRYLVPTGAYQVTVVVDGRPMDLDVPDRHTGRPEKQRDLVVEAHEGQAIQVNAEAHVYAVWRPATGDIESFEPRLWLEAA
;
A
#
# COMPACT_ATOMS: atom_id res chain seq x y z
N MET A 1 14.19 19.38 0.90
CA MET A 1 14.79 18.30 1.74
C MET A 1 13.71 17.25 1.95
N PRO A 2 13.90 15.98 1.56
CA PRO A 2 12.91 14.94 1.85
C PRO A 2 12.84 14.74 3.38
N PRO A 3 11.64 14.59 3.97
CA PRO A 3 11.51 14.45 5.41
C PRO A 3 12.24 13.18 5.90
N THR A 4 13.19 13.37 6.83
CA THR A 4 13.83 12.28 7.54
C THR A 4 12.85 11.57 8.47
N ARG A 5 12.92 10.24 8.44
CA ARG A 5 12.31 9.21 9.29
C ARG A 5 11.79 9.69 10.67
N ASP A 6 10.45 9.80 10.78
CA ASP A 6 9.62 9.75 11.99
C ASP A 6 10.04 10.65 13.21
N ASP A 7 10.04 11.98 13.05
CA ASP A 7 9.83 12.91 14.18
C ASP A 7 8.33 13.03 14.50
N LEU A 8 7.81 12.01 15.17
CA LEU A 8 6.48 12.03 15.79
C LEU A 8 6.55 12.87 17.07
N PRO A 9 5.47 13.58 17.46
CA PRO A 9 5.38 14.12 18.80
C PRO A 9 5.10 12.94 19.73
N ARG A 10 6.16 12.24 20.18
CA ARG A 10 6.08 11.12 21.13
C ARG A 10 5.27 11.50 22.37
N ASP A 11 5.34 12.76 22.77
CA ASP A 11 4.64 13.31 23.93
C ASP A 11 3.12 13.39 23.75
N ARG A 12 2.61 13.48 22.51
CA ARG A 12 1.15 13.45 22.22
C ARG A 12 0.61 12.03 22.07
N LEU A 13 1.41 11.11 21.56
CA LEU A 13 0.99 9.70 21.35
C LEU A 13 0.94 8.91 22.67
N PHE A 14 1.73 9.30 23.67
CA PHE A 14 1.99 8.52 24.87
C PHE A 14 1.87 9.36 26.15
N GLY A 15 0.68 9.89 26.42
CA GLY A 15 0.37 10.45 27.74
C GLY A 15 0.79 9.48 28.86
N ARG A 16 1.46 10.02 29.89
CA ARG A 16 1.98 9.25 31.05
C ARG A 16 0.81 8.60 31.80
N GLY A 17 0.52 7.31 31.54
CA GLY A 17 -0.37 6.53 32.42
C GLY A 17 -1.04 5.27 31.87
N ALA A 18 -1.21 5.11 30.56
CA ALA A 18 -2.21 4.15 30.05
C ALA A 18 -1.71 2.77 29.55
N TYR A 19 -0.44 2.40 29.74
CA TYR A 19 0.11 1.16 29.17
C TYR A 19 0.83 0.36 30.24
N ARG A 20 0.07 -0.43 31.02
CA ARG A 20 0.61 -1.12 32.19
C ARG A 20 1.02 -2.58 31.94
N THR A 21 0.49 -3.30 30.93
CA THR A 21 0.91 -4.70 30.71
C THR A 21 0.97 -5.14 29.24
N ARG A 22 1.73 -6.22 28.99
CA ARG A 22 1.86 -6.93 27.70
C ARG A 22 0.64 -7.83 27.39
N GLU A 23 -0.19 -8.09 28.40
CA GLU A 23 -1.31 -9.02 28.35
C GLU A 23 -2.60 -8.36 27.83
N ASP A 24 -2.79 -7.05 28.07
CA ASP A 24 -3.88 -6.25 27.48
C ASP A 24 -3.83 -6.21 25.94
N ALA A 25 -2.71 -6.59 25.33
CA ALA A 25 -2.54 -6.66 23.89
C ALA A 25 -3.19 -7.90 23.25
N TYR A 26 -3.73 -8.87 24.01
CA TYR A 26 -4.34 -10.08 23.47
C TYR A 26 -5.87 -10.04 23.37
N LEU A 27 -6.53 -9.03 23.97
CA LEU A 27 -7.97 -8.78 23.84
C LEU A 27 -8.29 -7.88 22.62
N GLN A 28 -7.61 -8.11 21.50
CA GLN A 28 -7.84 -7.38 20.26
C GLN A 28 -9.08 -7.96 19.54
N PRO A 29 -9.86 -7.16 18.78
CA PRO A 29 -10.64 -7.73 17.69
C PRO A 29 -9.68 -8.59 16.87
N LEU A 30 -10.09 -9.82 16.55
CA LEU A 30 -9.24 -10.82 15.91
C LEU A 30 -8.46 -10.14 14.77
N PRO A 31 -7.13 -10.00 14.89
CA PRO A 31 -6.36 -9.51 13.76
C PRO A 31 -6.65 -10.46 12.62
N LEU A 32 -7.01 -9.96 11.43
CA LEU A 32 -6.96 -10.82 10.25
C LEU A 32 -5.50 -11.25 10.19
N ARG A 33 -5.21 -12.52 10.50
CA ARG A 33 -3.81 -12.94 10.61
C ARG A 33 -3.17 -12.68 9.25
N LEU A 34 -1.88 -12.37 9.22
CA LEU A 34 -1.18 -12.11 7.96
C LEU A 34 -1.35 -13.27 6.94
N GLY A 35 -1.60 -14.49 7.44
CA GLY A 35 -1.94 -15.69 6.67
C GLY A 35 -3.44 -15.95 6.44
N ASP A 36 -4.34 -15.24 7.12
CA ASP A 36 -5.80 -15.41 7.08
C ASP A 36 -6.53 -14.26 6.36
N ASN A 37 -5.82 -13.38 5.63
CA ASN A 37 -6.39 -12.18 5.01
C ASN A 37 -7.29 -12.51 3.79
N ALA A 38 -8.38 -13.24 4.00
CA ALA A 38 -9.48 -13.33 3.06
C ALA A 38 -10.12 -11.94 2.87
N MET A 39 -10.66 -11.71 1.68
CA MET A 39 -11.43 -10.51 1.38
C MET A 39 -12.64 -10.42 2.30
N ARG A 40 -12.84 -9.27 2.96
CA ARG A 40 -14.04 -8.94 3.73
C ARG A 40 -14.75 -7.78 3.07
N VAL A 41 -16.00 -8.01 2.65
CA VAL A 41 -16.88 -6.98 2.11
C VAL A 41 -17.27 -6.02 3.25
N LEU A 42 -17.11 -4.72 2.99
CA LEU A 42 -17.44 -3.64 3.93
C LEU A 42 -18.81 -3.02 3.63
N ASN A 43 -19.23 -3.05 2.36
CA ASN A 43 -20.50 -2.47 1.93
C ASN A 43 -21.54 -3.59 1.70
N GLU A 44 -22.42 -3.80 2.66
CA GLU A 44 -23.50 -4.81 2.60
C GLU A 44 -24.52 -4.54 1.47
N ARG A 45 -24.55 -3.32 0.92
CA ARG A 45 -25.42 -2.98 -0.22
C ARG A 45 -24.82 -3.37 -1.57
N ALA A 46 -23.53 -3.69 -1.62
CA ALA A 46 -22.90 -4.15 -2.84
C ALA A 46 -23.15 -5.65 -3.02
N SER A 47 -23.70 -6.04 -4.17
CA SER A 47 -23.72 -7.46 -4.56
C SER A 47 -22.30 -7.88 -4.93
N ALA A 48 -21.70 -8.74 -4.12
CA ALA A 48 -20.29 -9.07 -4.23
C ALA A 48 -19.98 -10.50 -3.81
N VAL A 49 -18.97 -11.10 -4.45
CA VAL A 49 -18.39 -12.39 -4.04
C VAL A 49 -16.92 -12.20 -3.70
N ALA A 50 -16.56 -12.54 -2.47
CA ALA A 50 -15.20 -12.44 -1.93
C ALA A 50 -14.55 -13.83 -1.87
N ARG A 51 -13.33 -13.96 -2.39
CA ARG A 51 -12.57 -15.22 -2.37
C ARG A 51 -11.15 -15.04 -1.83
N PRO A 52 -10.67 -16.01 -1.03
CA PRO A 52 -9.29 -16.00 -0.55
C PRO A 52 -8.30 -16.20 -1.71
N SER A 53 -7.09 -15.68 -1.56
CA SER A 53 -6.02 -15.99 -2.52
C SER A 53 -5.63 -17.48 -2.42
N PRO A 54 -5.67 -18.26 -3.52
CA PRO A 54 -5.30 -19.68 -3.52
C PRO A 54 -3.82 -19.96 -3.20
N SER A 55 -3.00 -18.93 -3.02
CA SER A 55 -1.54 -19.05 -3.08
C SER A 55 -0.89 -19.24 -1.69
N ARG A 56 -1.52 -18.85 -0.57
CA ARG A 56 -0.75 -18.48 0.64
C ARG A 56 -0.68 -19.47 1.81
N SER A 57 -0.78 -20.78 1.57
CA SER A 57 -0.85 -21.79 2.64
C SER A 57 0.45 -22.09 3.41
N ASP A 58 1.48 -21.24 3.41
CA ASP A 58 2.71 -21.53 4.17
C ASP A 58 3.37 -20.28 4.82
N PRO A 59 3.12 -20.02 6.13
CA PRO A 59 3.65 -18.85 6.83
C PRO A 59 5.14 -18.95 7.20
N LEU A 60 5.80 -20.11 6.98
CA LEU A 60 7.17 -20.34 7.45
C LEU A 60 8.27 -19.92 6.46
N THR A 61 7.95 -19.70 5.19
CA THR A 61 9.01 -19.57 4.16
C THR A 61 9.38 -18.15 3.77
N GLY A 62 8.60 -17.12 4.09
CA GLY A 62 8.90 -15.72 3.72
C GLY A 62 9.13 -15.52 2.20
N LEU A 63 8.80 -16.52 1.40
CA LEU A 63 8.86 -16.53 -0.05
C LEU A 63 7.41 -16.40 -0.49
N PRO A 64 7.06 -15.38 -1.30
CA PRO A 64 5.72 -15.27 -1.85
C PRO A 64 5.39 -16.56 -2.60
N SER A 65 4.12 -16.94 -2.52
CA SER A 65 3.63 -18.16 -3.15
C SER A 65 3.99 -18.21 -4.63
N ARG A 66 4.46 -19.39 -5.05
CA ARG A 66 5.01 -19.70 -6.37
C ARG A 66 3.94 -19.89 -7.46
N LYS A 67 2.66 -19.62 -7.18
CA LYS A 67 1.57 -19.87 -8.13
C LYS A 67 0.86 -18.56 -8.44
N PRO A 68 0.68 -18.21 -9.74
CA PRO A 68 -0.15 -17.09 -10.11
C PRO A 68 -1.54 -17.25 -9.47
N MET A 69 -2.13 -16.16 -9.02
CA MET A 69 -3.47 -16.20 -8.50
C MET A 69 -4.39 -16.56 -9.67
N ARG A 70 -4.88 -17.81 -9.68
CA ARG A 70 -5.80 -18.24 -10.72
C ARG A 70 -7.09 -17.47 -10.50
N VAL A 71 -7.37 -16.53 -11.39
CA VAL A 71 -8.64 -15.81 -11.43
C VAL A 71 -9.71 -16.85 -11.71
N VAL A 72 -10.58 -17.06 -10.73
CA VAL A 72 -11.77 -17.89 -10.91
C VAL A 72 -12.90 -16.91 -11.15
N ARG A 73 -13.77 -17.16 -12.13
CA ARG A 73 -15.03 -16.42 -12.26
C ARG A 73 -16.10 -17.24 -11.56
N ASP A 74 -16.88 -16.58 -10.70
CA ASP A 74 -18.02 -17.26 -10.11
C ASP A 74 -19.16 -17.33 -11.13
N ALA A 75 -19.80 -18.48 -11.27
CA ALA A 75 -20.97 -18.64 -12.13
C ALA A 75 -22.25 -18.10 -11.46
N GLU A 76 -22.21 -17.89 -10.14
CA GLU A 76 -23.38 -17.48 -9.34
C GLU A 76 -23.60 -15.97 -9.31
N LEU A 77 -22.55 -15.15 -9.52
CA LEU A 77 -22.70 -13.70 -9.60
C LEU A 77 -23.11 -13.29 -11.03
N GLN A 78 -24.41 -13.07 -11.24
CA GLN A 78 -24.95 -12.66 -12.54
C GLN A 78 -25.36 -11.17 -12.52
N PRO A 79 -24.81 -10.33 -13.40
CA PRO A 79 -25.21 -8.94 -13.51
C PRO A 79 -26.64 -8.83 -14.06
N GLY A 80 -27.43 -7.89 -13.56
CA GLY A 80 -28.72 -7.54 -14.14
C GLY A 80 -28.59 -6.72 -15.43
N PRO A 81 -29.73 -6.40 -16.08
CA PRO A 81 -29.74 -5.46 -17.21
C PRO A 81 -29.12 -4.11 -16.84
N GLY A 82 -28.23 -3.60 -17.68
CA GLY A 82 -27.48 -2.36 -17.44
C GLY A 82 -26.36 -2.47 -16.41
N GLU A 83 -25.97 -3.68 -15.99
CA GLU A 83 -24.88 -3.95 -15.04
C GLU A 83 -23.78 -4.80 -15.68
N GLY A 84 -22.60 -4.79 -15.07
CA GLY A 84 -21.50 -5.68 -15.39
C GLY A 84 -20.72 -6.09 -14.14
N ILE A 85 -19.65 -6.85 -14.32
CA ILE A 85 -18.82 -7.36 -13.22
C ILE A 85 -17.49 -6.63 -13.20
N LEU A 86 -17.14 -6.05 -12.06
CA LEU A 86 -15.80 -5.55 -11.75
C LEU A 86 -15.09 -6.57 -10.84
N SER A 87 -14.09 -7.25 -11.39
CA SER A 87 -13.24 -8.20 -10.66
C SER A 87 -11.97 -7.49 -10.18
N ILE A 88 -11.78 -7.38 -8.87
CA ILE A 88 -10.61 -6.76 -8.26
C ILE A 88 -9.78 -7.82 -7.55
N VAL A 89 -8.53 -7.98 -7.99
CA VAL A 89 -7.55 -8.88 -7.40
C VAL A 89 -6.59 -8.09 -6.55
N ALA A 90 -6.42 -8.43 -5.29
CA ALA A 90 -5.44 -7.81 -4.40
C ALA A 90 -4.41 -8.82 -3.92
N ASP A 91 -3.15 -8.55 -4.24
CA ASP A 91 -1.98 -9.31 -3.77
C ASP A 91 -1.02 -8.37 -3.01
N SER A 92 -1.31 -8.18 -1.72
CA SER A 92 -0.41 -7.51 -0.78
C SER A 92 0.37 -8.49 0.07
N SER A 93 1.67 -8.32 0.08
CA SER A 93 2.62 -9.10 0.88
C SER A 93 2.66 -8.70 2.36
N GLY A 94 2.20 -7.49 2.75
CA GLY A 94 2.38 -6.98 4.10
C GLY A 94 1.09 -6.61 4.85
N THR A 95 0.06 -6.16 4.16
CA THR A 95 -1.09 -5.49 4.78
C THR A 95 -2.38 -5.91 4.12
N ALA A 96 -3.51 -5.59 4.75
CA ALA A 96 -4.81 -5.79 4.14
C ALA A 96 -5.19 -4.48 3.43
N PRO A 97 -5.02 -4.35 2.10
CA PRO A 97 -5.41 -3.12 1.42
C PRO A 97 -6.91 -2.90 1.56
N VAL A 98 -7.34 -1.64 1.67
CA VAL A 98 -8.75 -1.27 1.50
C VAL A 98 -8.95 -0.81 0.08
N ILE A 99 -9.98 -1.35 -0.55
CA ILE A 99 -10.33 -1.05 -1.93
C ILE A 99 -11.62 -0.23 -1.90
N GLY A 100 -11.59 0.90 -2.57
CA GLY A 100 -12.74 1.75 -2.81
C GLY A 100 -13.15 1.73 -4.28
N VAL A 101 -14.46 1.81 -4.52
CA VAL A 101 -15.05 2.02 -5.84
C VAL A 101 -15.91 3.27 -5.75
N ASP A 102 -15.68 4.22 -6.66
CA ASP A 102 -16.36 5.52 -6.72
C ASP A 102 -16.33 6.28 -5.39
N GLY A 103 -15.17 6.24 -4.71
CA GLY A 103 -14.94 6.90 -3.42
C GLY A 103 -15.56 6.18 -2.21
N VAL A 104 -16.21 5.02 -2.42
CA VAL A 104 -16.82 4.22 -1.35
C VAL A 104 -15.97 2.97 -1.08
N PRO A 105 -15.49 2.72 0.16
CA PRO A 105 -14.77 1.51 0.50
C PRO A 105 -15.71 0.31 0.39
N VAL A 106 -15.32 -0.66 -0.42
CA VAL A 106 -16.13 -1.86 -0.72
C VAL A 106 -15.57 -3.11 -0.04
N THR A 107 -14.26 -3.20 0.17
CA THR A 107 -13.63 -4.39 0.77
C THR A 107 -12.28 -4.07 1.41
N VAL A 108 -11.83 -5.00 2.24
CA VAL A 108 -10.48 -5.05 2.81
C VAL A 108 -9.90 -6.46 2.67
N GLY A 109 -8.60 -6.58 2.40
CA GLY A 109 -7.89 -7.87 2.41
C GLY A 109 -7.20 -8.24 1.11
N ASN A 110 -6.73 -9.48 1.04
CA ASN A 110 -6.09 -10.05 -0.14
C ASN A 110 -6.99 -11.14 -0.75
N GLY A 111 -6.85 -11.35 -2.06
CA GLY A 111 -7.66 -12.31 -2.81
C GLY A 111 -8.39 -11.62 -3.94
N GLN A 112 -9.56 -12.14 -4.28
CA GLN A 112 -10.37 -11.63 -5.38
C GLN A 112 -11.74 -11.21 -4.88
N LEU A 113 -12.19 -10.04 -5.30
CA LEU A 113 -13.54 -9.55 -5.11
C LEU A 113 -14.19 -9.34 -6.48
N ASP A 114 -15.28 -10.04 -6.74
CA ASP A 114 -16.13 -9.76 -7.89
C ASP A 114 -17.31 -8.91 -7.41
N LEU A 115 -17.50 -7.73 -8.01
CA LEU A 115 -18.56 -6.77 -7.68
C LEU A 115 -19.49 -6.60 -8.88
N VAL A 116 -20.80 -6.60 -8.63
CA VAL A 116 -21.76 -6.12 -9.63
C VAL A 116 -21.81 -4.60 -9.54
N VAL A 117 -21.56 -3.93 -10.66
CA VAL A 117 -21.60 -2.47 -10.80
C VAL A 117 -22.44 -2.09 -12.01
N ARG A 118 -22.93 -0.85 -12.05
CA ARG A 118 -23.63 -0.34 -13.24
C ARG A 118 -22.70 -0.37 -14.45
N ALA A 119 -23.23 -0.45 -15.65
CA ALA A 119 -22.43 -0.25 -16.85
C ALA A 119 -21.97 1.22 -16.91
N GLY A 120 -20.70 1.44 -17.20
CA GLY A 120 -20.11 2.78 -17.29
C GLY A 120 -18.71 2.90 -16.69
N PRO A 121 -18.20 4.14 -16.56
CA PRO A 121 -16.92 4.43 -15.93
C PRO A 121 -17.02 4.30 -14.40
N HIS A 122 -16.07 3.60 -13.81
CA HIS A 122 -15.89 3.45 -12.37
C HIS A 122 -14.47 3.79 -11.95
N THR A 123 -14.33 4.46 -10.82
CA THR A 123 -13.03 4.80 -10.24
C THR A 123 -12.67 3.76 -9.19
N VAL A 124 -11.59 3.02 -9.39
CA VAL A 124 -11.06 2.06 -8.42
C VAL A 124 -9.85 2.67 -7.74
N GLU A 125 -9.89 2.70 -6.41
CA GLU A 125 -8.81 3.23 -5.59
C GLU A 125 -8.40 2.19 -4.54
N VAL A 126 -7.10 2.05 -4.30
CA VAL A 126 -6.58 1.18 -3.25
C VAL A 126 -5.77 1.99 -2.25
N GLN A 127 -6.15 1.88 -0.98
CA GLN A 127 -5.45 2.48 0.13
C GLN A 127 -4.80 1.43 1.01
N ASN A 128 -3.51 1.62 1.22
CA ASN A 128 -2.71 0.82 2.12
C ASN A 128 -1.91 1.76 3.04
N THR A 129 -0.71 1.39 3.49
CA THR A 129 0.19 2.33 4.21
C THR A 129 0.59 3.55 3.36
N ALA A 130 0.44 3.47 2.04
CA ALA A 130 0.33 4.63 1.17
C ALA A 130 -0.75 4.40 0.11
N THR A 131 -1.24 5.49 -0.46
CA THR A 131 -2.17 5.47 -1.61
C THR A 131 -1.43 5.14 -2.89
N VAL A 132 -2.09 4.42 -3.79
CA VAL A 132 -1.67 4.28 -5.20
C VAL A 132 -2.58 5.12 -6.07
N ASP A 133 -2.14 5.42 -7.29
CA ASP A 133 -3.00 6.11 -8.24
C ASP A 133 -4.29 5.31 -8.50
N PRO A 134 -5.44 6.00 -8.51
CA PRO A 134 -6.70 5.40 -8.86
C PRO A 134 -6.72 5.06 -10.34
N VAL A 135 -7.63 4.15 -10.70
CA VAL A 135 -7.79 3.67 -12.06
C VAL A 135 -9.24 3.84 -12.46
N VAL A 136 -9.47 4.38 -13.65
CA VAL A 136 -10.81 4.37 -14.23
C VAL A 136 -10.97 3.12 -15.07
N VAL A 137 -12.05 2.40 -14.84
CA VAL A 137 -12.42 1.22 -15.62
C VAL A 137 -13.78 1.43 -16.24
N HIS A 138 -13.92 1.06 -17.51
CA HIS A 138 -15.19 1.09 -18.21
C HIS A 138 -15.78 -0.31 -18.20
N VAL A 139 -16.80 -0.51 -17.37
CA VAL A 139 -17.51 -1.78 -17.28
C VAL A 139 -18.65 -1.77 -18.29
N ALA A 140 -18.59 -2.64 -19.30
CA ALA A 140 -19.68 -2.80 -20.25
C ALA A 140 -20.80 -3.69 -19.68
N GLU A 141 -22.02 -3.51 -20.17
CA GLU A 141 -23.17 -4.32 -19.78
C GLU A 141 -22.91 -5.81 -20.08
N GLY A 142 -23.17 -6.67 -19.09
CA GLY A 142 -22.94 -8.11 -19.16
C GLY A 142 -21.46 -8.53 -19.24
N ALA A 143 -20.52 -7.59 -19.30
CA ALA A 143 -19.10 -7.86 -19.40
C ALA A 143 -18.45 -7.91 -18.02
N ALA A 144 -17.31 -8.60 -17.95
CA ALA A 144 -16.44 -8.60 -16.78
C ALA A 144 -15.16 -7.85 -17.10
N HIS A 145 -14.80 -6.89 -16.25
CA HIS A 145 -13.55 -6.15 -16.32
C HIS A 145 -12.69 -6.45 -15.10
N GLN A 146 -11.38 -6.59 -15.27
CA GLN A 146 -10.47 -7.00 -14.20
C GLN A 146 -9.43 -5.92 -13.89
N VAL A 147 -9.28 -5.62 -12.59
CA VAL A 147 -8.20 -4.79 -12.05
C VAL A 147 -7.41 -5.60 -11.03
N GLN A 148 -6.10 -5.41 -10.99
CA GLN A 148 -5.19 -6.05 -10.06
C GLN A 148 -4.40 -5.00 -9.28
N TYR A 149 -4.32 -5.18 -7.97
CA TYR A 149 -3.44 -4.50 -7.05
C TYR A 149 -2.30 -5.44 -6.65
N PHE A 150 -1.07 -4.96 -6.75
CA PHE A 150 0.12 -5.69 -6.35
C PHE A 150 0.97 -4.82 -5.41
N GLU A 151 1.45 -5.43 -4.31
CA GLU A 151 2.43 -4.84 -3.41
C GLU A 151 3.57 -5.82 -3.11
N ASP A 152 4.79 -5.40 -3.47
CA ASP A 152 6.01 -6.07 -3.07
C ASP A 152 6.53 -5.56 -1.71
N GLY A 153 6.50 -6.43 -0.71
CA GLY A 153 6.79 -6.09 0.69
C GLY A 153 8.27 -5.91 0.98
N VAL A 154 9.13 -6.18 0.00
CA VAL A 154 10.58 -5.97 0.12
C VAL A 154 11.02 -4.67 -0.52
N SER A 155 10.53 -4.32 -1.72
CA SER A 155 10.83 -3.03 -2.35
C SER A 155 9.89 -1.90 -1.93
N GLY A 156 8.70 -2.23 -1.41
CA GLY A 156 7.61 -1.26 -1.19
C GLY A 156 6.94 -0.80 -2.49
N HIS A 157 7.25 -1.44 -3.63
CA HIS A 157 6.59 -1.15 -4.90
C HIS A 157 5.12 -1.52 -4.82
N ARG A 158 4.26 -0.59 -5.26
CA ARG A 158 2.81 -0.73 -5.25
C ARG A 158 2.25 -0.26 -6.57
N VAL A 159 1.26 -0.97 -7.06
CA VAL A 159 0.68 -0.69 -8.36
C VAL A 159 -0.76 -1.19 -8.42
N LEU A 160 -1.61 -0.45 -9.13
CA LEU A 160 -3.00 -0.78 -9.38
C LEU A 160 -3.28 -0.69 -10.89
N GLY A 161 -3.94 -1.72 -11.42
CA GLY A 161 -4.17 -1.77 -12.86
C GLY A 161 -4.55 -3.07 -13.51
N GLU A 162 -4.70 -3.01 -14.82
CA GLU A 162 -4.54 -4.18 -15.67
C GLU A 162 -3.07 -4.64 -15.61
N LEU A 163 -2.83 -5.76 -14.92
CA LEU A 163 -1.53 -6.41 -14.81
C LEU A 163 -1.56 -7.75 -15.53
N ALA A 164 -0.40 -8.20 -16.03
CA ALA A 164 -0.28 -9.51 -16.65
C ALA A 164 -0.80 -10.62 -15.72
N GLU A 165 -1.67 -11.49 -16.22
CA GLU A 165 -2.26 -12.58 -15.42
C GLU A 165 -1.19 -13.53 -14.86
N THR A 166 -0.14 -13.78 -15.64
CA THR A 166 0.99 -14.63 -15.26
C THR A 166 2.29 -13.84 -15.27
N ALA A 167 3.00 -13.87 -14.14
CA ALA A 167 4.40 -13.44 -14.09
C ALA A 167 5.27 -14.57 -14.69
N GLU A 168 6.24 -14.21 -15.53
CA GLU A 168 7.21 -15.19 -16.03
C GLU A 168 8.10 -15.69 -14.89
N PHE A 169 8.50 -16.95 -14.96
CA PHE A 169 9.37 -17.52 -13.94
C PHE A 169 10.75 -16.83 -13.95
N ILE A 170 11.10 -16.20 -12.82
CA ILE A 170 12.43 -15.60 -12.61
C ILE A 170 13.25 -16.54 -11.72
N PRO A 171 14.30 -17.21 -12.24
CA PRO A 171 15.14 -18.07 -11.43
C PRO A 171 15.90 -17.26 -10.36
N THR A 172 15.94 -17.76 -9.13
CA THR A 172 16.64 -17.09 -8.02
C THR A 172 17.43 -18.07 -7.15
N ASN A 173 18.68 -17.70 -6.86
CA ASN A 173 19.57 -18.45 -5.97
C ASN A 173 19.50 -17.96 -4.50
N ALA A 174 18.58 -17.03 -4.19
CA ALA A 174 18.47 -16.46 -2.84
C ALA A 174 18.19 -17.55 -1.79
N GLY A 175 17.38 -18.56 -2.14
CA GLY A 175 17.13 -19.71 -1.28
C GLY A 175 18.42 -20.47 -0.91
N CYS A 176 19.26 -20.77 -1.89
CA CYS A 176 20.53 -21.48 -1.67
C CYS A 176 21.47 -20.69 -0.73
N TRP A 177 21.61 -19.38 -0.93
CA TRP A 177 22.42 -18.53 -0.05
C TRP A 177 21.86 -18.47 1.37
N SER A 178 20.53 -18.35 1.51
CA SER A 178 19.89 -18.35 2.83
C SER A 178 20.09 -19.67 3.58
N TRP A 179 20.04 -20.80 2.86
CA TRP A 179 20.30 -22.13 3.42
C TRP A 179 21.75 -22.29 3.86
N LEU A 180 22.72 -21.83 3.05
CA LEU A 180 24.14 -21.87 3.43
C LEU A 180 24.43 -21.06 4.69
N VAL A 181 23.82 -19.87 4.81
CA VAL A 181 23.92 -19.05 6.04
C VAL A 181 23.28 -19.78 7.22
N LEU A 182 22.08 -20.33 7.04
CA LEU A 182 21.35 -21.03 8.10
C LEU A 182 22.11 -22.26 8.61
N VAL A 183 22.63 -23.09 7.70
CA VAL A 183 23.44 -24.27 8.03
C VAL A 183 24.73 -23.87 8.75
N SER A 184 25.37 -22.79 8.32
CA SER A 184 26.57 -22.27 8.99
C SER A 184 26.29 -21.85 10.44
N VAL A 185 25.13 -21.22 10.68
CA VAL A 185 24.71 -20.80 12.02
C VAL A 185 24.29 -21.98 12.90
N ILE A 186 23.53 -22.94 12.36
CA ILE A 186 22.95 -24.04 13.15
C ILE A 186 23.96 -25.17 13.36
N CYS A 187 24.79 -25.49 12.37
CA CYS A 187 25.69 -26.64 12.43
C CYS A 187 27.12 -26.22 12.76
N CYS A 188 27.69 -25.28 12.00
CA CYS A 188 29.11 -24.99 12.10
C CYS A 188 29.49 -24.19 13.36
N LEU A 189 28.68 -23.19 13.74
CA LEU A 189 28.97 -22.41 14.96
C LEU A 189 28.87 -23.25 16.25
N PRO A 190 27.80 -24.02 16.51
CA PRO A 190 27.73 -24.85 17.72
C PRO A 190 28.82 -25.92 17.75
N MET A 191 29.10 -26.59 16.64
CA MET A 191 30.18 -27.57 16.57
C MET A 191 31.56 -26.94 16.79
N SER A 192 31.81 -25.75 16.23
CA SER A 192 33.03 -24.99 16.48
C SER A 192 33.19 -24.70 17.97
N THR A 193 32.13 -24.22 18.62
CA THR A 193 32.13 -23.95 20.07
C THR A 193 32.42 -25.22 20.88
N VAL A 194 31.73 -26.33 20.60
CA VAL A 194 31.96 -27.61 21.29
C VAL A 194 33.41 -28.06 21.14
N LEU A 195 33.95 -28.06 19.92
CA LEU A 195 35.32 -28.48 19.63
C LEU A 195 36.39 -27.58 20.28
N THR A 196 36.11 -26.29 20.46
CA THR A 196 37.02 -25.37 21.17
C THR A 196 37.02 -25.52 22.69
N VAL A 197 35.95 -26.07 23.27
CA VAL A 197 35.79 -26.21 24.73
C VAL A 197 36.14 -27.64 25.20
N MET A 198 36.18 -28.62 24.30
CA MET A 198 36.59 -29.98 24.63
C MET A 198 38.10 -30.05 24.98
N PRO A 199 38.51 -30.54 26.17
CA PRO A 199 39.86 -30.33 26.68
C PRO A 199 40.88 -31.42 26.29
N THR A 200 40.64 -32.18 25.22
CA THR A 200 41.33 -33.48 25.06
C THR A 200 42.51 -33.49 24.09
N GLU A 201 42.50 -32.77 22.97
CA GLU A 201 43.62 -32.79 21.99
C GLU A 201 43.69 -31.53 21.11
N THR A 202 44.91 -31.12 20.73
CA THR A 202 45.18 -29.91 19.92
C THR A 202 44.43 -29.90 18.58
N TRP A 203 44.15 -31.07 17.99
CA TRP A 203 43.41 -31.16 16.72
C TRP A 203 41.94 -30.73 16.86
N HIS A 204 41.32 -30.90 18.03
CA HIS A 204 39.95 -30.42 18.27
C HIS A 204 39.91 -28.90 18.23
N LEU A 205 40.88 -28.24 18.87
CA LEU A 205 40.99 -26.78 18.86
C LEU A 205 41.23 -26.24 17.46
N VAL A 206 42.15 -26.84 16.69
CA VAL A 206 42.39 -26.46 15.28
C VAL A 206 41.12 -26.66 14.44
N SER A 207 40.44 -27.81 14.59
CA SER A 207 39.21 -28.10 13.85
C SER A 207 38.08 -27.13 14.20
N GLY A 208 37.95 -26.77 15.49
CA GLY A 208 36.99 -25.79 15.97
C GLY A 208 37.24 -24.41 15.37
N ILE A 209 38.49 -23.93 15.37
CA ILE A 209 38.88 -22.64 14.77
C ILE A 209 38.61 -22.62 13.26
N VAL A 210 39.00 -23.68 12.54
CA VAL A 210 38.79 -23.78 11.08
C VAL A 210 37.30 -23.78 10.75
N LEU A 211 36.50 -24.58 11.47
CA LEU A 211 35.06 -24.64 11.26
C LEU A 211 34.37 -23.31 11.55
N GLY A 212 34.80 -22.61 12.61
CA GLY A 212 34.34 -21.26 12.95
C GLY A 212 34.69 -20.24 11.88
N ALA A 213 35.94 -20.27 11.37
CA ALA A 213 36.38 -19.38 10.30
C ALA A 213 35.60 -19.61 9.00
N ILE A 214 35.33 -20.86 8.63
CA ILE A 214 34.48 -21.21 7.48
C ILE A 214 33.06 -20.69 7.68
N ALA A 215 32.47 -20.90 8.86
CA ALA A 215 31.12 -20.42 9.17
C ALA A 215 31.02 -18.90 9.04
N VAL A 216 31.98 -18.17 9.63
CA VAL A 216 32.04 -16.71 9.56
C VAL A 216 32.23 -16.25 8.11
N ALA A 217 33.12 -16.89 7.34
CA ALA A 217 33.33 -16.56 5.93
C ALA A 217 32.06 -16.79 5.09
N LEU A 218 31.35 -17.90 5.30
CA LEU A 218 30.10 -18.21 4.60
C LEU A 218 28.97 -17.25 4.99
N ILE A 219 28.87 -16.84 6.25
CA ILE A 219 27.90 -15.81 6.67
C ILE A 219 28.26 -14.46 6.06
N ALA A 220 29.54 -14.06 6.13
CA ALA A 220 30.03 -12.78 5.65
C ALA A 220 29.90 -12.63 4.12
N ALA A 221 30.13 -13.71 3.35
CA ALA A 221 29.95 -13.71 1.90
C ALA A 221 28.50 -14.00 1.48
N GLY A 222 27.85 -14.97 2.13
CA GLY A 222 26.53 -15.47 1.78
C GLY A 222 25.40 -14.48 2.10
N TRP A 223 25.48 -13.73 3.21
CA TRP A 223 24.44 -12.78 3.58
C TRP A 223 24.32 -11.59 2.60
N PRO A 224 25.42 -10.92 2.19
CA PRO A 224 25.36 -9.91 1.14
C PRO A 224 24.86 -10.46 -0.20
N LEU A 225 25.27 -11.66 -0.58
CA LEU A 225 24.82 -12.32 -1.82
C LEU A 225 23.32 -12.62 -1.77
N TYR A 226 22.83 -13.19 -0.67
CA TYR A 226 21.41 -13.38 -0.42
C TYR A 226 20.63 -12.07 -0.59
N ARG A 227 21.09 -10.97 0.04
CA ARG A 227 20.43 -9.66 -0.08
C ARG A 227 20.42 -9.14 -1.51
N ARG A 228 21.53 -9.28 -2.25
CA ARG A 228 21.63 -8.85 -3.66
C ARG A 228 20.73 -9.67 -4.57
N THR A 229 20.77 -11.00 -4.47
CA THR A 229 19.93 -11.89 -5.28
C THR A 229 18.46 -11.70 -4.98
N LYS A 230 18.10 -11.53 -3.70
CA LYS A 230 16.73 -11.20 -3.29
C LYS A 230 16.31 -9.84 -3.87
N ALA A 231 17.12 -8.80 -3.70
CA ALA A 231 16.81 -7.47 -4.24
C ALA A 231 16.65 -7.48 -5.77
N LYS A 232 17.50 -8.22 -6.50
CA LYS A 232 17.37 -8.41 -7.94
C LYS A 232 16.04 -9.08 -8.29
N TYR A 233 15.74 -10.21 -7.68
CA TYR A 233 14.46 -10.92 -7.89
C TYR A 233 13.24 -10.03 -7.66
N HIS A 234 13.25 -9.21 -6.61
CA HIS A 234 12.14 -8.27 -6.34
C HIS A 234 12.04 -7.15 -7.39
N ARG A 235 13.17 -6.65 -7.91
CA ARG A 235 13.15 -5.70 -9.03
C ARG A 235 12.62 -6.33 -10.30
N ASP A 236 13.07 -7.54 -10.62
CA ASP A 236 12.64 -8.27 -11.82
C ASP A 236 11.13 -8.57 -11.77
N ILE A 237 10.59 -8.93 -10.60
CA ILE A 237 9.14 -9.06 -10.39
C ILE A 237 8.42 -7.73 -10.50
N ALA A 238 8.94 -6.68 -9.86
CA ALA A 238 8.34 -5.35 -9.94
C ALA A 238 8.32 -4.85 -11.40
N GLU A 239 9.31 -5.21 -12.21
CA GLU A 239 9.39 -4.95 -13.64
C GLU A 239 8.29 -5.67 -14.43
N GLN A 240 8.10 -6.97 -14.19
CA GLN A 240 7.00 -7.74 -14.80
C GLN A 240 5.62 -7.26 -14.35
N ARG A 241 5.53 -6.70 -13.14
CA ARG A 241 4.29 -6.20 -12.53
C ARG A 241 4.12 -4.68 -12.68
N ARG A 242 4.85 -4.02 -13.59
CA ARG A 242 4.61 -2.60 -13.86
C ARG A 242 3.22 -2.41 -14.44
N ALA A 243 2.52 -1.37 -13.99
CA ALA A 243 1.32 -0.92 -14.68
C ALA A 243 1.71 -0.47 -16.09
N LEU A 244 0.92 -0.91 -17.07
CA LEU A 244 1.01 -0.35 -18.41
C LEU A 244 0.74 1.16 -18.32
N PRO A 245 1.45 1.98 -19.14
CA PRO A 245 1.09 3.38 -19.29
C PRO A 245 -0.38 3.52 -19.64
N ARG A 246 -1.06 4.54 -19.11
CA ARG A 246 -2.50 4.74 -19.32
C ARG A 246 -2.81 6.03 -20.02
N GLU A 247 -3.88 6.00 -20.81
CA GLU A 247 -4.46 7.22 -21.31
C GLU A 247 -5.06 8.02 -20.15
N PRO A 248 -4.76 9.33 -20.06
CA PRO A 248 -5.39 10.20 -19.09
C PRO A 248 -6.90 10.22 -19.31
N VAL A 249 -7.66 10.13 -18.21
CA VAL A 249 -9.12 10.06 -18.28
C VAL A 249 -9.72 11.42 -17.96
N PRO A 250 -10.49 12.03 -18.88
CA PRO A 250 -11.21 13.26 -18.59
C PRO A 250 -12.23 13.06 -17.47
N TYR A 251 -12.24 13.99 -16.52
CA TYR A 251 -13.20 14.06 -15.41
C TYR A 251 -13.87 15.44 -15.42
N GLY A 252 -14.99 15.53 -16.13
CA GLY A 252 -15.66 16.82 -16.36
C GLY A 252 -14.96 17.64 -17.44
N GLU A 253 -15.12 18.96 -17.38
CA GLU A 253 -14.67 19.87 -18.45
C GLU A 253 -13.19 20.25 -18.34
N ASP A 254 -12.67 20.39 -17.12
CA ASP A 254 -11.36 20.99 -16.86
C ASP A 254 -10.38 20.08 -16.09
N ALA A 255 -10.82 18.93 -15.59
CA ALA A 255 -9.98 18.01 -14.84
C ALA A 255 -9.69 16.73 -15.62
N ILE A 256 -8.48 16.22 -15.47
CA ILE A 256 -8.00 14.99 -16.10
C ILE A 256 -7.29 14.16 -15.03
N LEU A 257 -7.70 12.91 -14.86
CA LEU A 257 -6.94 11.94 -14.06
C LEU A 257 -5.80 11.40 -14.90
N SER A 258 -4.56 11.80 -14.59
CA SER A 258 -3.38 11.45 -15.38
C SER A 258 -2.74 10.12 -14.95
N GLY A 259 -2.79 9.81 -13.65
CA GLY A 259 -2.04 8.69 -13.05
C GLY A 259 -0.52 8.91 -13.06
N ALA A 260 0.25 8.07 -12.34
CA ALA A 260 1.72 8.24 -12.23
C ALA A 260 2.49 8.09 -13.54
N ASN A 261 1.95 7.36 -14.53
CA ASN A 261 2.65 7.07 -15.79
C ASN A 261 1.70 7.17 -16.98
N PRO A 262 1.30 8.40 -17.38
CA PRO A 262 0.42 8.59 -18.52
C PRO A 262 1.13 8.24 -19.83
N THR A 263 0.41 7.67 -20.81
CA THR A 263 0.92 7.42 -22.17
C THR A 263 1.33 8.73 -22.86
N ALA A 264 0.47 9.72 -22.77
CA ALA A 264 0.69 11.09 -23.19
C ALA A 264 -0.28 11.99 -22.44
N LEU A 265 0.17 13.15 -21.97
CA LEU A 265 -0.73 14.15 -21.43
C LEU A 265 -1.33 14.97 -22.59
N PRO A 266 -2.63 15.31 -22.56
CA PRO A 266 -3.24 16.15 -23.57
C PRO A 266 -2.48 17.48 -23.71
N PRO A 267 -2.30 17.99 -24.94
CA PRO A 267 -1.65 19.27 -25.18
C PRO A 267 -2.48 20.39 -24.54
N LEU A 268 -1.80 21.45 -24.11
CA LEU A 268 -2.46 22.63 -23.56
C LEU A 268 -3.08 23.46 -24.69
N PRO A 269 -4.38 23.80 -24.61
CA PRO A 269 -4.99 24.73 -25.56
C PRO A 269 -4.30 26.10 -25.54
N ALA A 270 -4.38 26.85 -26.64
CA ALA A 270 -3.87 28.21 -26.70
C ALA A 270 -4.53 29.11 -25.63
N GLY A 271 -3.75 29.98 -24.99
CA GLY A 271 -4.20 30.82 -23.87
C GLY A 271 -4.44 30.08 -22.55
N MET A 272 -4.14 28.79 -22.46
CA MET A 272 -4.29 27.99 -21.25
C MET A 272 -2.94 27.57 -20.66
N ALA A 273 -2.99 27.26 -19.37
CA ALA A 273 -1.97 26.62 -18.57
C ALA A 273 -2.56 25.36 -17.91
N ALA A 274 -1.74 24.61 -17.18
CA ALA A 274 -2.19 23.51 -16.35
C ALA A 274 -1.63 23.57 -14.93
N ILE A 275 -2.41 23.05 -13.98
CA ILE A 275 -1.94 22.73 -12.63
C ILE A 275 -1.96 21.20 -12.51
N ASP A 276 -0.77 20.61 -12.46
CA ASP A 276 -0.56 19.17 -12.26
C ASP A 276 -0.45 18.89 -10.76
N LEU A 277 -1.53 18.40 -10.18
CA LEU A 277 -1.67 18.16 -8.75
C LEU A 277 -1.35 16.71 -8.41
N HIS A 278 -0.33 16.52 -7.56
CA HIS A 278 0.13 15.22 -7.11
C HIS A 278 -0.29 15.03 -5.64
N LEU A 279 -1.31 14.20 -5.40
CA LEU A 279 -1.90 13.99 -4.07
C LEU A 279 -1.48 12.63 -3.51
N ALA A 280 -0.60 12.63 -2.52
CA ALA A 280 -0.17 11.41 -1.84
C ALA A 280 -0.70 11.36 -0.39
N CYS A 281 -1.14 10.18 0.05
CA CYS A 281 -1.43 9.94 1.46
C CYS A 281 -0.61 8.78 2.01
N GLY A 282 0.18 9.05 3.05
CA GLY A 282 0.80 8.05 3.91
C GLY A 282 -0.04 7.78 5.15
N ARG A 283 -0.39 6.51 5.38
CA ARG A 283 -1.18 6.06 6.52
C ARG A 283 -0.27 5.41 7.57
N HIS A 284 -0.30 5.97 8.77
CA HIS A 284 0.52 5.53 9.89
C HIS A 284 -0.34 4.78 10.90
N LEU A 285 -0.18 3.46 10.92
CA LEU A 285 -0.95 2.55 11.75
C LEU A 285 -0.17 2.20 13.02
N TRP A 286 -0.83 2.24 14.17
CA TRP A 286 -0.22 1.94 15.46
C TRP A 286 -1.12 1.04 16.30
N ALA A 287 -0.53 0.04 16.94
CA ALA A 287 -1.19 -0.73 17.99
C ALA A 287 -0.54 -0.36 19.33
N GLY A 288 -1.22 0.49 20.10
CA GLY A 288 -0.65 1.10 21.30
C GLY A 288 0.67 1.84 21.00
N ARG A 289 1.80 1.35 21.53
CA ARG A 289 3.13 1.98 21.36
C ARG A 289 3.94 1.49 20.16
N ARG A 290 3.45 0.49 19.43
CA ARG A 290 4.20 -0.11 18.33
C ARG A 290 3.66 0.41 17.00
N LYS A 291 4.56 0.96 16.17
CA LYS A 291 4.26 1.20 14.77
C LYS A 291 3.93 -0.15 14.16
N ALA A 292 2.69 -0.30 13.73
CA ALA A 292 2.24 -1.48 13.04
C ALA A 292 2.79 -1.36 11.62
N GLY A 293 3.96 -1.96 11.36
CA GLY A 293 4.46 -2.12 9.98
C GLY A 293 3.48 -2.90 9.10
N HIS A 294 2.58 -3.64 9.76
CA HIS A 294 1.48 -4.40 9.21
C HIS A 294 0.31 -4.31 10.21
N GLY A 295 -0.91 -4.04 9.75
CA GLY A 295 -2.06 -3.88 10.63
C GLY A 295 -3.36 -4.12 9.89
N SER A 296 -3.77 -5.37 9.79
CA SER A 296 -4.92 -5.80 8.99
C SER A 296 -6.27 -5.29 9.50
N PHE A 297 -6.40 -5.06 10.81
CA PHE A 297 -7.62 -4.50 11.41
C PHE A 297 -7.72 -2.97 11.21
N LEU A 298 -6.63 -2.22 11.43
CA LEU A 298 -6.59 -0.76 11.27
C LEU A 298 -6.49 -0.31 9.80
N ALA A 299 -6.09 -1.22 8.90
CA ALA A 299 -6.12 -0.92 7.47
C ALA A 299 -7.53 -0.56 7.01
N ARG A 300 -8.59 -1.05 7.68
CA ARG A 300 -10.00 -0.68 7.46
C ARG A 300 -10.32 0.81 7.58
N ALA A 301 -9.47 1.60 8.23
CA ALA A 301 -9.63 3.04 8.36
C ALA A 301 -9.36 3.77 7.03
N TRP A 302 -10.28 3.64 6.07
CA TRP A 302 -10.27 4.39 4.82
C TRP A 302 -10.17 5.88 5.10
N THR A 303 -9.20 6.54 4.48
CA THR A 303 -9.07 7.99 4.50
C THR A 303 -9.87 8.54 3.32
N ARG A 304 -10.75 9.51 3.55
CA ARG A 304 -11.47 10.13 2.45
C ARG A 304 -10.52 10.79 1.44
N PRO A 305 -10.90 10.84 0.16
CA PRO A 305 -10.27 11.73 -0.81
C PRO A 305 -10.06 13.16 -0.26
N PRO A 306 -8.96 13.83 -0.59
CA PRO A 306 -8.76 15.23 -0.20
C PRO A 306 -9.74 16.13 -0.96
N ARG A 307 -10.19 17.20 -0.31
CA ARG A 307 -10.93 18.27 -1.00
C ARG A 307 -9.92 19.26 -1.56
N VAL A 308 -10.00 19.53 -2.84
CA VAL A 308 -9.12 20.47 -3.54
C VAL A 308 -9.93 21.67 -3.99
N ARG A 309 -9.41 22.88 -3.76
CA ARG A 309 -9.99 24.12 -4.27
C ARG A 309 -8.97 24.91 -5.05
N ILE A 310 -9.36 25.43 -6.21
CA ILE A 310 -8.54 26.33 -7.02
C ILE A 310 -9.30 27.65 -7.11
N ASN A 311 -8.72 28.74 -6.57
CA ASN A 311 -9.38 30.04 -6.40
C ASN A 311 -10.71 29.95 -5.63
N GLY A 312 -10.75 29.09 -4.60
CA GLY A 312 -11.94 28.87 -3.78
C GLY A 312 -13.01 27.96 -4.40
N ILE A 313 -12.88 27.58 -5.67
CA ILE A 313 -13.80 26.66 -6.35
C ILE A 313 -13.36 25.22 -6.07
N GLU A 314 -14.24 24.42 -5.48
CA GLU A 314 -13.99 23.00 -5.22
C GLU A 314 -13.93 22.22 -6.54
N ARG A 315 -12.86 21.45 -6.70
CA ARG A 315 -12.59 20.62 -7.87
C ARG A 315 -12.64 19.16 -7.49
N GLN A 316 -13.10 18.33 -8.43
CA GLN A 316 -13.07 16.88 -8.28
C GLN A 316 -11.62 16.43 -8.09
N ALA A 317 -11.35 15.68 -7.03
CA ALA A 317 -10.04 15.13 -6.73
C ALA A 317 -10.17 13.82 -5.96
N SER A 318 -9.19 12.95 -6.16
CA SER A 318 -8.90 11.83 -5.28
C SER A 318 -7.40 11.79 -5.02
N TRP A 319 -6.95 10.87 -4.18
CA TRP A 319 -5.52 10.57 -4.13
C TRP A 319 -5.02 10.21 -5.54
N GLY A 320 -3.74 10.49 -5.83
CA GLY A 320 -3.11 10.29 -7.13
C GLY A 320 -2.81 11.57 -7.89
N HIS A 321 -2.59 11.43 -9.20
CA HIS A 321 -2.16 12.50 -10.09
C HIS A 321 -3.32 13.05 -10.92
N TRP A 322 -3.52 14.37 -10.83
CA TRP A 322 -4.58 15.12 -11.50
C TRP A 322 -3.98 16.27 -12.31
N ARG A 323 -4.58 16.58 -13.45
CA ARG A 323 -4.26 17.77 -14.24
C ARG A 323 -5.52 18.62 -14.36
N TYR A 324 -5.41 19.90 -13.99
CA TYR A 324 -6.47 20.88 -14.15
C TYR A 324 -6.08 21.91 -15.20
N LEU A 325 -6.89 22.08 -16.23
CA LEU A 325 -6.72 23.12 -17.23
C LEU A 325 -7.23 24.44 -16.67
N VAL A 326 -6.39 25.48 -16.71
CA VAL A 326 -6.71 26.79 -16.16
C VAL A 326 -6.29 27.90 -17.13
N PRO A 327 -6.98 29.04 -17.18
CA PRO A 327 -6.49 30.23 -17.86
C PRO A 327 -5.10 30.66 -17.34
N THR A 328 -4.39 31.50 -18.06
CA THR A 328 -3.16 32.11 -17.52
C THR A 328 -3.48 33.06 -16.36
N GLY A 329 -2.70 33.02 -15.28
CA GLY A 329 -2.87 33.93 -14.13
C GLY A 329 -2.36 33.37 -12.80
N ALA A 330 -2.58 34.13 -11.73
CA ALA A 330 -2.27 33.69 -10.37
C ALA A 330 -3.42 32.87 -9.79
N TYR A 331 -3.07 31.75 -9.14
CA TYR A 331 -4.02 30.81 -8.57
C TYR A 331 -3.69 30.52 -7.11
N GLN A 332 -4.72 30.47 -6.27
CA GLN A 332 -4.66 29.93 -4.92
C GLN A 332 -5.14 28.47 -4.94
N VAL A 333 -4.24 27.54 -4.70
CA VAL A 333 -4.54 26.11 -4.53
C VAL A 333 -4.66 25.81 -3.05
N THR A 334 -5.84 25.34 -2.64
CA THR A 334 -6.14 24.93 -1.28
C THR A 334 -6.40 23.44 -1.24
N VAL A 335 -5.69 22.72 -0.39
CA VAL A 335 -5.90 21.28 -0.15
C VAL A 335 -6.37 21.08 1.29
N VAL A 336 -7.47 20.35 1.46
CA VAL A 336 -8.03 19.98 2.76
C VAL A 336 -8.07 18.46 2.88
N VAL A 337 -7.47 17.94 3.94
CA VAL A 337 -7.43 16.50 4.25
C VAL A 337 -8.20 16.24 5.52
N ASP A 338 -9.14 15.29 5.47
CA ASP A 338 -9.87 14.77 6.62
C ASP A 338 -9.13 13.54 7.18
N GLY A 339 -8.76 13.62 8.46
CA GLY A 339 -8.12 12.55 9.21
C GLY A 339 -9.10 11.58 9.86
N ARG A 340 -10.42 11.76 9.65
CA ARG A 340 -11.45 10.86 10.18
C ARG A 340 -11.43 9.50 9.48
N PRO A 341 -11.28 8.38 10.23
CA PRO A 341 -11.45 7.06 9.65
C PRO A 341 -12.92 6.86 9.25
N MET A 342 -13.16 6.27 8.08
CA MET A 342 -14.54 6.06 7.59
C MET A 342 -15.16 4.71 8.02
N ASP A 343 -14.51 3.93 8.90
CA ASP A 343 -15.04 2.64 9.37
C ASP A 343 -16.15 2.89 10.41
N LEU A 344 -17.41 2.78 9.98
CA LEU A 344 -18.60 3.15 10.77
C LEU A 344 -18.89 2.19 11.94
N ASP A 345 -18.22 1.03 11.98
CA ASP A 345 -18.45 0.00 13.00
C ASP A 345 -17.43 0.02 14.14
N VAL A 346 -16.37 0.83 14.02
CA VAL A 346 -15.34 0.96 15.05
C VAL A 346 -15.45 2.36 15.65
N PRO A 347 -15.76 2.49 16.95
CA PRO A 347 -15.79 3.78 17.60
C PRO A 347 -14.47 4.53 17.39
N ASP A 348 -14.57 5.81 17.04
CA ASP A 348 -13.42 6.67 16.78
C ASP A 348 -13.31 7.81 17.79
N ARG A 349 -12.08 8.24 18.05
CA ARG A 349 -11.76 9.36 18.93
C ARG A 349 -10.73 10.26 18.29
N HIS A 350 -11.02 11.56 18.24
CA HIS A 350 -10.10 12.57 17.71
C HIS A 350 -9.46 13.37 18.84
N THR A 351 -8.13 13.45 18.84
CA THR A 351 -7.38 14.28 19.83
C THR A 351 -6.86 15.58 19.25
N GLY A 352 -7.16 15.88 17.99
CA GLY A 352 -6.83 17.13 17.30
C GLY A 352 -7.97 17.61 16.42
N ARG A 353 -7.68 18.62 15.58
CA ARG A 353 -8.62 18.99 14.52
C ARG A 353 -8.76 17.82 13.55
N PRO A 354 -9.97 17.44 13.14
CA PRO A 354 -10.18 16.33 12.22
C PRO A 354 -9.59 16.65 10.84
N GLU A 355 -9.54 17.93 10.47
CA GLU A 355 -9.10 18.36 9.14
C GLU A 355 -7.84 19.23 9.21
N LYS A 356 -7.00 19.10 8.19
CA LYS A 356 -5.86 20.00 7.93
C LYS A 356 -6.03 20.67 6.57
N GLN A 357 -5.88 21.99 6.56
CA GLN A 357 -5.88 22.82 5.35
C GLN A 357 -4.49 23.43 5.11
N ARG A 358 -4.08 23.49 3.84
CA ARG A 358 -2.92 24.26 3.36
C ARG A 358 -3.30 24.99 2.08
N ASP A 359 -2.80 26.21 1.96
CA ASP A 359 -2.97 27.05 0.79
C ASP A 359 -1.60 27.32 0.17
N LEU A 360 -1.54 27.37 -1.15
CA LEU A 360 -0.35 27.67 -1.96
C LEU A 360 -0.76 28.60 -3.10
N VAL A 361 0.05 29.63 -3.35
CA VAL A 361 -0.16 30.52 -4.50
C VAL A 361 0.82 30.11 -5.60
N VAL A 362 0.32 29.96 -6.82
CA VAL A 362 1.09 29.60 -8.02
C VAL A 362 0.76 30.56 -9.17
N GLU A 363 1.72 30.81 -10.06
CA GLU A 363 1.52 31.66 -11.24
C GLU A 363 1.59 30.83 -12.52
N ALA A 364 0.45 30.62 -13.17
CA ALA A 364 0.33 29.79 -14.37
C ALA A 364 0.48 30.62 -15.65
N HIS A 365 1.52 30.31 -16.43
CA HIS A 365 1.81 30.95 -17.71
C HIS A 365 1.35 30.09 -18.90
N GLU A 366 1.12 30.74 -20.05
CA GLU A 366 0.63 30.06 -21.25
C GLU A 366 1.55 28.92 -21.67
N GLY A 367 0.97 27.76 -21.97
CA GLY A 367 1.71 26.57 -22.39
C GLY A 367 2.54 25.91 -21.27
N GLN A 368 2.44 26.39 -20.03
CA GLN A 368 3.11 25.78 -18.87
C GLN A 368 2.16 24.88 -18.08
N ALA A 369 2.70 23.75 -17.61
CA ALA A 369 2.10 22.94 -16.56
C ALA A 369 2.91 23.12 -15.27
N ILE A 370 2.24 23.52 -14.18
CA ILE A 370 2.85 23.72 -12.86
C ILE A 370 2.56 22.53 -12.01
N GLN A 371 3.60 21.90 -11.49
CA GLN A 371 3.43 20.79 -10.59
C GLN A 371 3.20 21.29 -9.16
N VAL A 372 2.14 20.80 -8.52
CA VAL A 372 1.81 21.04 -7.11
C VAL A 372 1.80 19.70 -6.39
N ASN A 373 2.72 19.51 -5.44
CA ASN A 373 2.81 18.30 -4.64
C ASN A 373 2.12 18.51 -3.30
N ALA A 374 1.16 17.64 -2.96
CA ALA A 374 0.55 17.59 -1.64
C ALA A 374 0.77 16.20 -1.02
N GLU A 375 1.49 16.17 0.10
CA GLU A 375 1.73 14.95 0.87
C GLU A 375 1.00 15.05 2.21
N ALA A 376 0.06 14.12 2.42
CA ALA A 376 -0.69 14.00 3.64
C ALA A 376 -0.25 12.79 4.46
N HIS A 377 -0.14 12.95 5.77
CA HIS A 377 0.06 11.85 6.71
C HIS A 377 -1.09 11.76 7.69
N VAL A 378 -1.81 10.64 7.65
CA VAL A 378 -2.93 10.33 8.52
C VAL A 378 -2.51 9.27 9.53
N TYR A 379 -2.98 9.42 10.77
CA TYR A 379 -2.58 8.58 11.89
C TYR A 379 -3.81 7.88 12.47
N ALA A 380 -3.72 6.55 12.60
CA ALA A 380 -4.73 5.74 13.27
C ALA A 380 -4.06 4.85 14.32
N VAL A 381 -4.47 5.01 15.58
CA VAL A 381 -3.93 4.30 16.74
C VAL A 381 -5.03 3.45 17.36
N TRP A 382 -4.90 2.13 17.28
CA TRP A 382 -5.78 1.22 18.01
C TRP A 382 -5.56 1.34 19.52
N ARG A 383 -6.66 1.46 20.27
CA ARG A 383 -6.70 1.46 21.73
C ARG A 383 -7.31 0.15 22.25
N PRO A 384 -6.50 -0.89 22.55
CA PRO A 384 -7.03 -2.18 23.00
C PRO A 384 -7.90 -2.10 24.24
N ALA A 385 -7.57 -1.19 25.16
CA ALA A 385 -8.28 -1.03 26.42
C ALA A 385 -9.72 -0.48 26.26
N THR A 386 -9.97 0.33 25.23
CA THR A 386 -11.28 0.95 25.00
C THR A 386 -12.01 0.37 23.79
N GLY A 387 -11.30 -0.31 22.89
CA GLY A 387 -11.86 -0.76 21.63
C GLY A 387 -11.99 0.34 20.57
N ASP A 388 -11.39 1.51 20.81
CA ASP A 388 -11.52 2.67 19.91
C ASP A 388 -10.31 2.80 18.97
N ILE A 389 -10.52 3.53 17.87
CA ILE A 389 -9.44 4.09 17.04
C ILE A 389 -9.24 5.55 17.46
N GLU A 390 -8.03 5.87 17.90
CA GLU A 390 -7.62 7.25 18.12
C GLU A 390 -6.90 7.81 16.88
N SER A 391 -7.39 8.91 16.36
CA SER A 391 -6.82 9.65 15.25
C SER A 391 -6.44 11.08 15.65
N PHE A 392 -5.52 11.63 14.88
CA PHE A 392 -4.86 12.90 15.16
C PHE A 392 -5.07 13.84 13.98
N GLU A 393 -4.82 15.13 14.21
CA GLU A 393 -4.78 16.11 13.13
C GLU A 393 -3.80 15.65 12.05
N PRO A 394 -4.23 15.51 10.78
CA PRO A 394 -3.36 15.05 9.72
C PRO A 394 -2.24 16.08 9.51
N ARG A 395 -1.05 15.57 9.15
CA ARG A 395 0.01 16.45 8.66
C ARG A 395 -0.20 16.62 7.17
N LEU A 396 -0.20 17.86 6.70
CA LEU A 396 -0.31 18.18 5.29
C LEU A 396 0.84 19.10 4.91
N TRP A 397 1.61 18.66 3.93
CA TRP A 397 2.63 19.42 3.25
C TRP A 397 2.18 19.70 1.82
N LEU A 398 2.48 20.91 1.35
CA LEU A 398 2.04 21.42 0.06
C LEU A 398 3.16 22.31 -0.50
N GLU A 399 3.64 22.00 -1.71
CA GLU A 399 4.65 22.80 -2.42
C GLU A 399 4.40 22.83 -3.93
N ALA A 400 4.97 23.82 -4.62
CA ALA A 400 5.07 23.85 -6.08
C ALA A 400 6.51 23.47 -6.50
N ALA A 401 6.64 22.76 -7.62
CA ALA A 401 7.91 22.33 -8.19
C ALA A 401 8.20 23.00 -9.55
#